data_AF-A0A9X9S4K3-F1
#
_entry.id   AF-A0A9X9S4K3-F1
#
_cell.length_a   1.000
_cell.length_b   1.000
_cell.length_c   1.000
_cell.angle_alpha   90.00
_cell.angle_beta   90.00
_cell.angle_gamma   90.00
#
_symmetry.space_group_name_H-M   'P 1'
#
loop_
_entity.id
_entity.type
_entity.pdbx_description
1 polymer ?
#
loop_
_entity_poly.entity_id
_entity_poly.type
_entity_poly.pdbx_seq_one_letter_code
_entity_poly.pdbx_strand_id
1 'polypeptide(L)'
;MSSRIPLAYNPKVLELFKNPKNLGKMEDADVEALVGSRACGDMIAIYLKIDDSTQTISDAKFESYGCAANIAASSIITEMIKGESLETAWKIDWRGISDELGGLPAVKFHCGVLAVGALRRAIRNYFEGKELPSWLPEKLTPDERHALEEEKLMEVLTKKVERMEARIAKEEEEEEEEEEEEEEEEKEEKPESREEKAIPM
;
A
#
# COMPACT_ATOMS: atom_id res chain seq x y z
N MET A 1 -10.57 -31.63 16.91
CA MET A 1 -9.80 -31.92 15.69
C MET A 1 -9.73 -30.65 14.88
N SER A 2 -8.54 -30.07 14.70
CA SER A 2 -8.35 -28.87 13.89
C SER A 2 -8.71 -29.22 12.45
N SER A 3 -9.87 -28.75 11.97
CA SER A 3 -10.29 -28.88 10.57
C SER A 3 -9.49 -27.92 9.68
N ARG A 4 -8.17 -28.07 9.69
CA ARG A 4 -7.28 -27.41 8.73
C ARG A 4 -7.07 -28.39 7.59
N ILE A 5 -8.10 -28.57 6.78
CA ILE A 5 -7.87 -29.02 5.40
C ILE A 5 -7.04 -27.88 4.78
N PRO A 6 -5.78 -28.12 4.39
CA PRO A 6 -5.01 -27.08 3.73
C PRO A 6 -5.79 -26.67 2.48
N LEU A 7 -6.12 -25.38 2.36
CA LEU A 7 -6.65 -24.81 1.12
C LEU A 7 -5.69 -25.23 0.01
N ALA A 8 -6.15 -26.13 -0.86
CA ALA A 8 -5.31 -26.70 -1.90
C ALA A 8 -5.12 -25.64 -2.98
N TYR A 9 -4.02 -24.90 -2.89
CA TYR A 9 -3.51 -24.19 -4.05
C TYR A 9 -3.11 -25.20 -5.11
N ASN A 10 -3.51 -24.93 -6.34
CA ASN A 10 -3.09 -25.76 -7.45
C ASN A 10 -1.56 -25.59 -7.69
N PRO A 11 -0.92 -26.51 -8.43
CA PRO A 11 0.52 -26.45 -8.69
C PRO A 11 0.98 -25.15 -9.35
N LYS A 12 0.17 -24.54 -10.21
CA LYS A 12 0.51 -23.29 -10.92
C LYS A 12 0.58 -22.10 -9.96
N VAL A 13 -0.38 -21.96 -9.05
CA VAL A 13 -0.35 -20.94 -7.99
C VAL A 13 0.89 -21.11 -7.11
N LEU A 14 1.23 -22.35 -6.74
CA LEU A 14 2.42 -22.63 -5.93
C LEU A 14 3.73 -22.36 -6.67
N GLU A 15 3.77 -22.59 -7.99
CA GLU A 15 4.94 -22.29 -8.82
C GLU A 15 5.16 -20.78 -8.93
N LEU A 16 4.12 -20.01 -9.24
CA LEU A 16 4.20 -18.56 -9.34
C LEU A 16 4.45 -17.87 -8.00
N PHE A 17 3.98 -18.45 -6.90
CA PHE A 17 4.35 -17.97 -5.57
C PHE A 17 5.85 -18.14 -5.29
N LYS A 18 6.46 -19.26 -5.72
CA LYS A 18 7.88 -19.53 -5.51
C LYS A 18 8.77 -18.80 -6.51
N ASN A 19 8.33 -18.67 -7.76
CA ASN A 19 9.09 -18.10 -8.87
C ASN A 19 8.21 -17.10 -9.66
N PRO A 20 7.77 -15.99 -9.02
CA PRO A 20 6.91 -15.01 -9.68
C PRO A 20 7.62 -14.38 -10.88
N LYS A 21 6.84 -14.09 -11.92
CA LYS A 21 7.30 -13.39 -13.12
C LYS A 21 7.15 -11.89 -12.92
N ASN A 22 8.14 -11.12 -13.36
CA ASN A 22 8.15 -9.65 -13.27
C ASN A 22 8.06 -9.07 -11.85
N LEU A 23 8.50 -9.83 -10.84
CA LEU A 23 8.64 -9.31 -9.48
C LEU A 23 9.75 -8.25 -9.42
N GLY A 24 9.46 -7.14 -8.75
CA GLY A 24 10.40 -6.08 -8.42
C GLY A 24 9.90 -4.69 -8.79
N LYS A 25 10.61 -3.68 -8.31
CA LYS A 25 10.36 -2.29 -8.65
C LYS A 25 10.84 -1.95 -10.07
N MET A 26 10.19 -0.96 -10.68
CA MET A 26 10.65 -0.32 -11.92
C MET A 26 10.88 1.18 -11.63
N GLU A 27 12.14 1.62 -11.68
CA GLU A 27 12.50 2.99 -11.34
C GLU A 27 12.11 4.00 -12.43
N ASP A 28 12.06 3.54 -13.68
CA ASP A 28 11.75 4.32 -14.87
C ASP A 28 10.32 4.09 -15.37
N ALA A 29 9.41 3.62 -14.50
CA ALA A 29 8.01 3.42 -14.83
C ALA A 29 7.34 4.75 -15.21
N ASP A 30 6.48 4.73 -16.22
CA ASP A 30 5.69 5.91 -16.58
C ASP A 30 4.53 6.09 -15.58
N VAL A 31 4.08 4.99 -14.98
CA VAL A 31 3.04 4.98 -13.96
C VAL A 31 3.31 3.95 -12.88
N GLU A 32 3.07 4.37 -11.64
CA GLU A 32 2.98 3.51 -10.46
C GLU A 32 1.56 3.61 -9.85
N ALA A 33 1.03 2.47 -9.40
CA ALA A 33 -0.17 2.43 -8.59
C ALA A 33 -0.02 1.44 -7.44
N LEU A 34 -0.36 1.90 -6.23
CA LEU A 34 -0.40 1.09 -5.02
C LEU A 34 -1.86 0.85 -4.63
N VAL A 35 -2.23 -0.41 -4.40
CA VAL A 35 -3.55 -0.79 -3.90
C VAL A 35 -3.42 -1.76 -2.73
N GLY A 36 -4.36 -1.66 -1.78
CA GLY A 36 -4.41 -2.48 -0.58
C GLY A 36 -5.76 -3.17 -0.40
N SER A 37 -5.70 -4.26 0.39
CA SER A 37 -6.68 -5.08 1.11
C SER A 37 -6.72 -4.90 2.64
N ARG A 38 -7.50 -4.03 3.29
CA ARG A 38 -7.61 -3.97 4.76
C ARG A 38 -8.29 -5.21 5.33
N ALA A 39 -9.21 -5.81 4.57
CA ALA A 39 -9.92 -7.00 5.01
C ALA A 39 -9.01 -8.23 5.10
N CYS A 40 -8.02 -8.36 4.20
CA CYS A 40 -7.13 -9.51 4.11
C CYS A 40 -5.65 -9.22 4.40
N GLY A 41 -5.25 -7.95 4.43
CA GLY A 41 -3.87 -7.48 4.61
C GLY A 41 -3.00 -7.53 3.34
N ASP A 42 -3.57 -7.87 2.19
CA ASP A 42 -2.82 -7.97 0.92
C ASP A 42 -2.58 -6.58 0.31
N MET A 43 -1.43 -6.37 -0.33
CA MET A 43 -1.09 -5.12 -1.04
C MET A 43 -0.37 -5.44 -2.36
N ILE A 44 -0.56 -4.59 -3.36
CA ILE A 44 0.07 -4.68 -4.68
C ILE A 44 0.52 -3.29 -5.10
N ALA A 45 1.80 -3.12 -5.39
CA ALA A 45 2.32 -2.03 -6.20
C ALA A 45 2.52 -2.56 -7.63
N ILE A 46 1.93 -1.91 -8.62
CA ILE A 46 2.14 -2.23 -10.04
C ILE A 46 2.82 -1.06 -10.74
N TYR A 47 3.77 -1.40 -11.61
CA TYR A 47 4.59 -0.48 -12.37
C TYR A 47 4.42 -0.76 -13.85
N LEU A 48 4.04 0.25 -14.63
CA LEU A 48 3.84 0.13 -16.07
C LEU A 48 4.78 1.07 -16.83
N LYS A 49 5.45 0.53 -17.84
CA LYS A 49 6.10 1.29 -18.91
C LYS A 49 5.18 1.31 -20.11
N ILE A 50 4.86 2.48 -20.64
CA ILE A 50 3.85 2.69 -21.67
C ILE A 50 4.47 3.46 -22.83
N ASP A 51 4.34 2.93 -24.03
CA ASP A 51 4.66 3.67 -25.24
C ASP A 51 3.54 4.69 -25.52
N ASP A 52 3.83 5.99 -25.31
CA ASP A 52 2.86 7.08 -25.47
C ASP A 52 2.24 7.14 -26.88
N SER A 53 2.96 6.70 -27.91
CA SER A 53 2.52 6.78 -29.31
C SER A 53 1.52 5.70 -29.68
N THR A 54 1.68 4.50 -29.11
CA THR A 54 0.84 3.33 -29.39
C THR A 54 -0.11 2.99 -28.25
N GLN A 55 0.06 3.60 -27.08
CA GLN A 55 -0.63 3.25 -25.83
C GLN A 55 -0.48 1.75 -25.50
N THR A 56 0.70 1.20 -25.77
CA THR A 56 1.04 -0.21 -25.50
C THR A 56 1.89 -0.30 -24.25
N ILE A 57 1.58 -1.27 -23.38
CA ILE A 57 2.38 -1.55 -22.19
C ILE A 57 3.64 -2.29 -22.63
N SER A 58 4.78 -1.60 -22.68
CA SER A 58 6.04 -2.18 -23.15
C SER A 58 6.71 -3.05 -22.08
N ASP A 59 6.54 -2.70 -20.81
CA ASP A 59 6.96 -3.52 -19.68
C ASP A 59 6.01 -3.34 -18.50
N ALA A 60 5.92 -4.36 -17.67
CA ALA A 60 5.11 -4.39 -16.45
C ALA A 60 5.87 -5.13 -15.36
N LYS A 61 5.93 -4.54 -14.17
CA LYS A 61 6.48 -5.16 -12.97
C LYS A 61 5.56 -4.95 -11.77
N PHE A 62 5.79 -5.70 -10.71
CA PHE A 62 5.02 -5.53 -9.48
C PHE A 62 5.85 -5.81 -8.22
N GLU A 63 5.45 -5.19 -7.12
CA GLU A 63 5.78 -5.64 -5.77
C GLU A 63 4.49 -6.03 -5.06
N SER A 64 4.52 -7.08 -4.26
CA SER A 64 3.32 -7.56 -3.57
C SER A 64 3.65 -8.05 -2.17
N TYR A 65 2.79 -7.68 -1.24
CA TYR A 65 2.74 -8.23 0.10
C TYR A 65 1.42 -8.97 0.27
N GLY A 66 1.44 -10.16 0.86
CA GLY A 66 0.20 -10.89 1.12
C GLY A 66 0.28 -12.38 0.87
N CYS A 67 -0.88 -12.98 0.64
CA CYS A 67 -0.98 -14.43 0.48
C CYS A 67 -0.45 -14.93 -0.88
N ALA A 68 -0.19 -16.24 -0.98
CA ALA A 68 0.33 -16.86 -2.20
C ALA A 68 -0.55 -16.62 -3.45
N ALA A 69 -1.87 -16.51 -3.26
CA ALA A 69 -2.79 -16.17 -4.36
C ALA A 69 -2.61 -14.73 -4.85
N ASN A 70 -2.27 -13.79 -3.96
CA ASN A 70 -2.03 -12.39 -4.32
C ASN A 70 -0.80 -12.28 -5.22
N ILE A 71 0.33 -12.87 -4.78
CA ILE A 71 1.58 -12.88 -5.54
C ILE A 71 1.40 -13.58 -6.89
N ALA A 72 0.70 -14.71 -6.92
CA ALA A 72 0.44 -15.42 -8.17
C ALA A 72 -0.47 -14.63 -9.12
N ALA A 73 -1.51 -13.97 -8.60
CA ALA A 73 -2.40 -13.13 -9.41
C ALA A 73 -1.67 -11.91 -9.98
N SER A 74 -0.85 -11.23 -9.17
CA SER A 74 0.00 -10.13 -9.62
C SER A 74 1.01 -10.57 -10.68
N SER A 75 1.60 -11.76 -10.52
CA SER A 75 2.50 -12.31 -11.53
C SER A 75 1.81 -12.64 -12.85
N ILE A 76 0.59 -13.17 -12.82
CA ILE A 76 -0.15 -13.47 -14.04
C ILE A 76 -0.60 -12.20 -14.74
N ILE A 77 -1.13 -11.23 -14.00
CA ILE A 77 -1.65 -10.01 -14.63
C ILE A 77 -0.54 -9.22 -15.32
N THR A 78 0.68 -9.16 -14.76
CA THR A 78 1.81 -8.48 -15.41
C THR A 78 2.29 -9.18 -16.68
N GLU A 79 2.23 -10.52 -16.73
CA GLU A 79 2.53 -11.26 -17.96
C GLU A 79 1.42 -11.10 -19.01
N MET A 80 0.15 -11.09 -18.60
CA MET A 80 -0.99 -10.94 -19.51
C MET A 80 -1.04 -9.58 -20.21
N ILE A 81 -0.61 -8.51 -19.54
CA ILE A 81 -0.71 -7.14 -20.07
C ILE A 81 0.53 -6.70 -20.85
N LYS A 82 1.64 -7.43 -20.75
CA LYS A 82 2.89 -7.03 -21.39
C LYS A 82 2.79 -7.18 -22.90
N GLY A 83 3.04 -6.10 -23.63
CA GLY A 83 2.86 -6.03 -25.08
C GLY A 83 1.42 -5.76 -25.52
N GLU A 84 0.48 -5.63 -24.59
CA GLU A 84 -0.92 -5.32 -24.89
C GLU A 84 -1.21 -3.82 -24.85
N SER A 85 -2.22 -3.40 -25.61
CA SER A 85 -2.73 -2.02 -25.52
C SER A 85 -3.42 -1.77 -24.18
N LEU A 86 -3.45 -0.52 -23.73
CA LEU A 86 -4.20 -0.14 -22.52
C LEU A 86 -5.69 -0.52 -22.61
N GLU A 87 -6.30 -0.45 -23.80
CA GLU A 87 -7.69 -0.88 -24.01
C GLU A 87 -7.86 -2.40 -23.82
N THR A 88 -6.93 -3.20 -24.35
CA THR A 88 -6.96 -4.66 -24.17
C THR A 88 -6.75 -5.01 -22.70
N ALA A 89 -5.73 -4.42 -22.07
CA ALA A 89 -5.42 -4.64 -20.67
C ALA A 89 -6.61 -4.28 -19.75
N TRP A 90 -7.32 -3.19 -20.06
CA TRP A 90 -8.51 -2.76 -19.32
C TRP A 90 -9.63 -3.81 -19.28
N LYS A 91 -9.76 -4.63 -20.34
CA LYS A 91 -10.80 -5.66 -20.48
C LYS A 91 -10.52 -6.91 -19.65
N ILE A 92 -9.30 -7.06 -19.10
CA ILE A 92 -8.97 -8.18 -18.21
C ILE A 92 -9.82 -8.10 -16.95
N ASP A 93 -10.38 -9.23 -16.56
CA ASP A 93 -11.14 -9.40 -15.33
C ASP A 93 -10.52 -10.46 -14.42
N TRP A 94 -11.00 -10.51 -13.17
CA TRP A 94 -10.47 -11.43 -12.18
C TRP A 94 -10.73 -12.89 -12.53
N ARG A 95 -11.74 -13.18 -13.38
CA ARG A 95 -12.05 -14.53 -13.85
C ARG A 95 -11.00 -15.00 -14.84
N GLY A 96 -10.60 -14.16 -15.78
CA GLY A 96 -9.49 -14.43 -16.69
C GLY A 96 -8.19 -14.75 -15.94
N ILE A 97 -7.89 -13.98 -14.88
CA ILE A 97 -6.73 -14.28 -14.00
C ILE A 97 -6.90 -15.63 -13.28
N SER A 98 -8.09 -15.90 -12.73
CA SER A 98 -8.37 -17.17 -12.06
C SER A 98 -8.23 -18.36 -13.03
N ASP A 99 -8.75 -18.24 -14.24
CA ASP A 99 -8.69 -19.28 -15.26
C ASP A 99 -7.24 -19.52 -15.71
N GLU A 100 -6.48 -18.44 -15.92
CA GLU A 100 -5.06 -18.52 -16.25
C GLU A 100 -4.27 -19.16 -15.10
N LEU A 101 -4.63 -18.91 -13.83
CA LEU A 101 -4.04 -19.60 -12.68
C LEU A 101 -4.43 -21.07 -12.57
N GLY A 102 -5.27 -21.62 -13.46
CA GLY A 102 -5.78 -22.99 -13.36
C GLY A 102 -6.88 -23.14 -12.31
N GLY A 103 -7.56 -22.04 -11.99
CA GLY A 103 -8.63 -21.94 -11.00
C GLY A 103 -8.13 -21.54 -9.61
N LEU A 104 -8.78 -20.54 -9.02
CA LEU A 104 -8.62 -20.18 -7.61
C LEU A 104 -9.77 -20.73 -6.75
N PRO A 105 -9.52 -21.13 -5.49
CA PRO A 105 -10.61 -21.37 -4.54
C PRO A 105 -11.45 -20.11 -4.36
N ALA A 106 -12.77 -20.24 -4.24
CA ALA A 106 -13.69 -19.09 -4.19
C ALA A 106 -13.34 -18.04 -3.11
N VAL A 107 -12.81 -18.49 -1.96
CA VAL A 107 -12.36 -17.61 -0.87
C VAL A 107 -11.17 -16.70 -1.26
N LYS A 108 -10.47 -17.00 -2.35
CA LYS A 108 -9.28 -16.27 -2.86
C LYS A 108 -9.55 -15.44 -4.12
N PHE A 109 -10.79 -15.35 -4.59
CA PHE A 109 -11.12 -14.48 -5.74
C PHE A 109 -10.81 -13.00 -5.50
N HIS A 110 -10.84 -12.54 -4.26
CA HIS A 110 -10.48 -11.16 -3.92
C HIS A 110 -9.04 -10.79 -4.32
N CYS A 111 -8.10 -11.75 -4.34
CA CYS A 111 -6.73 -11.51 -4.80
C CYS A 111 -6.70 -11.14 -6.29
N GLY A 112 -7.53 -11.81 -7.10
CA GLY A 112 -7.69 -11.46 -8.52
C GLY A 112 -8.37 -10.11 -8.72
N VAL A 113 -9.39 -9.81 -7.90
CA VAL A 113 -10.07 -8.50 -7.92
C VAL A 113 -9.09 -7.38 -7.56
N LEU A 114 -8.25 -7.56 -6.54
CA LEU A 114 -7.24 -6.59 -6.13
C LEU A 114 -6.20 -6.36 -7.24
N ALA A 115 -5.73 -7.42 -7.89
CA ALA A 115 -4.81 -7.33 -9.02
C ALA A 115 -5.41 -6.52 -10.19
N VAL A 116 -6.67 -6.77 -10.55
CA VAL A 116 -7.39 -5.97 -11.57
C VAL A 116 -7.57 -4.52 -11.11
N GLY A 117 -7.89 -4.30 -9.84
CA GLY A 117 -7.97 -2.97 -9.24
C GLY A 117 -6.66 -2.20 -9.40
N ALA A 118 -5.51 -2.84 -9.13
CA ALA A 118 -4.18 -2.28 -9.32
C ALA A 118 -3.95 -1.85 -10.77
N LEU A 119 -4.21 -2.75 -11.73
CA LEU A 119 -4.06 -2.48 -13.16
C LEU A 119 -4.94 -1.32 -13.60
N ARG A 120 -6.22 -1.33 -13.26
CA ARG A 120 -7.15 -0.27 -13.65
C ARG A 120 -6.77 1.08 -13.06
N ARG A 121 -6.33 1.11 -11.80
CA ARG A 121 -5.80 2.33 -11.18
C ARG A 121 -4.59 2.85 -11.94
N ALA A 122 -3.62 1.99 -12.28
CA ALA A 122 -2.46 2.39 -13.08
C ALA A 122 -2.88 2.93 -14.47
N ILE A 123 -3.81 2.27 -15.16
CA ILE A 123 -4.32 2.77 -16.45
C ILE A 123 -4.98 4.15 -16.28
N ARG A 124 -5.73 4.40 -15.20
CA ARG A 124 -6.29 5.73 -14.94
C ARG A 124 -5.23 6.78 -14.65
N ASN A 125 -4.24 6.44 -13.82
CA ASN A 125 -3.12 7.34 -13.50
C ASN A 125 -2.40 7.78 -14.78
N TYR A 126 -2.26 6.89 -15.75
CA TYR A 126 -1.68 7.23 -17.06
C TYR A 126 -2.46 8.34 -17.80
N PHE A 127 -3.79 8.37 -17.65
CA PHE A 127 -4.67 9.37 -18.27
C PHE A 127 -4.95 10.58 -17.37
N GLU A 128 -4.41 10.65 -16.15
CA GLU A 128 -4.53 11.85 -15.32
C GLU A 128 -3.85 13.04 -16.03
N GLY A 129 -4.63 14.09 -16.32
CA GLY A 129 -4.16 15.25 -17.09
C GLY A 129 -4.11 15.05 -18.62
N LYS A 130 -4.53 13.88 -19.15
CA LYS A 130 -4.69 13.61 -20.58
C LYS A 130 -6.18 13.59 -20.96
N GLU A 131 -6.47 13.63 -22.26
CA GLU A 131 -7.84 13.39 -22.76
C GLU A 131 -8.24 11.93 -22.52
N LEU A 132 -9.41 11.71 -21.93
CA LEU A 132 -9.91 10.37 -21.64
C LEU A 132 -10.36 9.69 -22.93
N PRO A 133 -9.89 8.46 -23.22
CA PRO A 133 -10.33 7.73 -24.39
C PRO A 133 -11.77 7.24 -24.20
N SER A 134 -12.49 7.09 -25.31
CA SER A 134 -13.92 6.71 -25.31
C SER A 134 -14.22 5.35 -24.67
N TRP A 135 -13.25 4.44 -24.63
CA TRP A 135 -13.39 3.12 -24.02
C TRP A 135 -13.20 3.13 -22.49
N LEU A 136 -12.62 4.20 -21.92
CA LEU A 136 -12.37 4.31 -20.49
C LEU A 136 -13.58 4.97 -19.80
N PRO A 137 -14.31 4.27 -18.91
CA PRO A 137 -15.48 4.85 -18.27
C PRO A 137 -15.12 6.02 -17.34
N GLU A 138 -15.89 7.11 -17.39
CA GLU A 138 -15.71 8.26 -16.47
C GLU A 138 -15.85 7.87 -14.99
N LYS A 139 -16.79 6.96 -14.71
CA LYS A 139 -17.03 6.47 -13.35
C LYS A 139 -16.12 5.29 -13.03
N LEU A 140 -15.65 5.25 -11.79
CA LEU A 140 -14.89 4.13 -11.24
C LEU A 140 -15.71 2.83 -11.31
N THR A 141 -15.08 1.76 -11.77
CA THR A 141 -15.64 0.42 -11.78
C THR A 141 -15.72 -0.14 -10.34
N PRO A 142 -16.55 -1.18 -10.07
CA PRO A 142 -16.63 -1.78 -8.74
C PRO A 142 -15.27 -2.26 -8.21
N ASP A 143 -14.45 -2.86 -9.06
CA ASP A 143 -13.13 -3.37 -8.69
C ASP A 143 -12.19 -2.22 -8.27
N GLU A 144 -12.29 -1.05 -8.94
CA GLU A 144 -11.54 0.14 -8.57
C GLU A 144 -12.05 0.78 -7.28
N ARG A 145 -13.37 0.81 -7.06
CA ARG A 145 -13.93 1.35 -5.82
C ARG A 145 -13.48 0.55 -4.60
N HIS A 146 -13.42 -0.78 -4.73
CA HIS A 146 -12.95 -1.65 -3.65
C HIS A 146 -11.50 -1.34 -3.27
N ALA A 147 -10.64 -1.09 -4.26
CA ALA A 147 -9.25 -0.67 -4.01
C ALA A 147 -9.16 0.74 -3.40
N LEU A 148 -10.00 1.68 -3.84
CA LEU A 148 -9.98 3.09 -3.40
C LEU A 148 -10.60 3.36 -2.02
N GLU A 149 -11.64 2.61 -1.63
CA GLU A 149 -12.26 2.76 -0.30
C GLU A 149 -11.24 2.55 0.81
N GLU A 150 -10.29 1.65 0.58
CA GLU A 150 -9.26 1.34 1.54
C GLU A 150 -8.10 2.32 1.52
N GLU A 151 -7.72 2.87 0.37
CA GLU A 151 -6.76 3.97 0.25
C GLU A 151 -7.25 5.22 0.99
N LYS A 152 -8.52 5.61 0.80
CA LYS A 152 -9.15 6.72 1.52
C LYS A 152 -9.19 6.47 3.03
N LEU A 153 -9.44 5.23 3.44
CA LEU A 153 -9.41 4.87 4.86
C LEU A 153 -7.99 4.98 5.42
N MET A 154 -6.96 4.60 4.66
CA MET A 154 -5.56 4.80 5.05
C MET A 154 -5.22 6.29 5.15
N GLU A 155 -5.60 7.12 4.18
CA GLU A 155 -5.40 8.57 4.23
C GLU A 155 -6.04 9.19 5.49
N VAL A 156 -7.27 8.78 5.82
CA VAL A 156 -7.96 9.21 7.04
C VAL A 156 -7.23 8.74 8.30
N LEU A 157 -6.68 7.52 8.30
CA LEU A 157 -5.92 6.99 9.44
C LEU A 157 -4.58 7.70 9.61
N THR A 158 -3.82 7.94 8.53
CA THR A 158 -2.56 8.69 8.58
C THR A 158 -2.78 10.09 9.14
N LYS A 159 -3.78 10.82 8.63
CA LYS A 159 -4.17 12.14 9.16
C LYS A 159 -4.58 12.09 10.64
N LYS A 160 -5.13 10.97 11.11
CA LYS A 160 -5.46 10.79 12.53
C LYS A 160 -4.21 10.51 13.37
N VAL A 161 -3.27 9.72 12.85
CA VAL A 161 -1.98 9.44 13.50
C VAL A 161 -1.17 10.73 13.63
N GLU A 162 -1.00 11.49 12.55
CA GLU A 162 -0.31 12.80 12.56
C GLU A 162 -0.92 13.77 13.59
N ARG A 163 -2.26 13.81 13.68
CA ARG A 163 -2.96 14.63 14.69
C ARG A 163 -2.76 14.13 16.12
N MET A 164 -2.56 12.84 16.31
CA MET A 164 -2.32 12.24 17.61
C MET A 164 -0.88 12.49 18.05
N GLU A 165 0.09 12.28 17.15
CA GLU A 165 1.50 12.62 17.36
C GLU A 165 1.67 14.10 17.72
N ALA A 166 1.00 15.00 16.99
CA ALA A 166 1.03 16.43 17.29
C ALA A 166 0.37 16.81 18.63
N ARG A 167 -0.48 15.94 19.21
CA ARG A 167 -1.05 16.16 20.56
C ARG A 167 -0.12 15.64 21.64
N ILE A 168 0.47 14.46 21.44
CA ILE A 168 1.46 13.88 22.36
C ILE A 168 2.66 14.81 22.49
N ALA A 169 3.20 15.30 21.36
CA ALA A 169 4.34 16.22 21.40
C ALA A 169 4.04 17.51 22.18
N LYS A 170 2.78 17.99 22.16
CA LYS A 170 2.38 19.15 22.97
C LYS A 170 2.26 18.84 24.44
N GLU A 171 1.74 17.66 24.78
CA GLU A 171 1.65 17.21 26.17
C GLU A 171 3.06 16.99 26.75
N GLU A 172 4.01 16.45 25.96
CA GLU A 172 5.43 16.33 26.34
C GLU A 172 6.11 17.71 26.50
N GLU A 173 5.86 18.68 25.60
CA GLU A 173 6.37 20.05 25.75
C GLU A 173 5.80 20.75 27.00
N GLU A 174 4.50 20.58 27.30
CA GLU A 174 3.86 21.15 28.50
C GLU A 174 4.40 20.50 29.79
N GLU A 175 4.64 19.19 29.81
CA GLU A 175 5.26 18.49 30.95
C GLU A 175 6.73 18.92 31.16
N GLU A 176 7.51 19.10 30.09
CA GLU A 176 8.90 19.60 30.19
C GLU A 176 8.94 21.05 30.72
N GLU A 177 8.02 21.92 30.28
CA GLU A 177 7.91 23.30 30.80
C GLU A 177 7.51 23.32 32.29
N GLU A 178 6.58 22.47 32.72
CA GLU A 178 6.19 22.35 34.14
C GLU A 178 7.35 21.81 35.01
N GLU A 179 8.12 20.82 34.53
CA GLU A 179 9.31 20.30 35.24
C GLU A 179 10.44 21.34 35.35
N GLU A 180 10.66 22.16 34.30
CA GLU A 180 11.63 23.25 34.34
C GLU A 180 11.22 24.35 35.33
N GLU A 181 9.93 24.71 35.39
CA GLU A 181 9.40 25.68 36.36
C GLU A 181 9.54 25.16 37.81
N GLU A 182 9.21 23.88 38.06
CA GLU A 182 9.38 23.27 39.40
C GLU A 182 10.86 23.20 39.81
N GLU A 183 11.79 22.91 38.89
CA GLU A 183 13.23 22.92 39.14
C GLU A 183 13.78 24.33 39.43
N GLU A 184 13.26 25.37 38.77
CA GLU A 184 13.64 26.76 39.06
C GLU A 184 13.14 27.21 40.44
N GLU A 185 11.90 26.87 40.80
CA GLU A 185 11.34 27.17 42.13
C GLU A 185 12.12 26.46 43.27
N GLU A 186 12.50 25.19 43.10
CA GLU A 186 13.32 24.47 44.11
C GLU A 186 14.74 25.07 44.27
N LYS A 187 15.31 25.67 43.22
CA LYS A 187 16.63 26.31 43.28
C LYS A 187 16.57 27.67 44.00
N GLU A 188 15.46 28.40 43.92
CA GLU A 188 15.26 29.65 44.64
C GLU A 188 15.00 29.45 46.16
N GLU A 189 14.45 28.31 46.58
CA GLU A 189 14.12 28.05 47.99
C GLU A 189 15.27 27.54 48.88
N LYS A 190 16.48 27.23 48.35
CA LYS A 190 17.63 26.81 49.18
C LYS A 190 18.44 28.01 49.70
N PRO A 191 18.40 28.33 51.01
CA PRO A 191 19.26 29.38 51.56
C PRO A 191 20.72 28.90 51.61
N GLU A 192 21.65 29.73 51.13
CA GLU A 192 23.08 29.57 51.40
C GLU A 192 23.31 29.49 52.91
N SER A 193 23.56 28.27 53.42
CA SER A 193 24.05 28.07 54.77
C SER A 193 25.45 28.69 54.88
N ARG A 194 25.49 29.90 55.43
CA ARG A 194 26.68 30.67 55.81
C ARG A 194 27.66 29.80 56.62
N GLU A 195 28.91 29.78 56.17
CA GLU A 195 30.07 29.37 56.95
C GLU A 195 30.08 30.10 58.31
N GLU A 196 30.00 29.35 59.40
CA GLU A 196 30.35 29.83 60.73
C GLU A 196 31.86 30.13 60.76
N LYS A 197 32.21 31.41 60.64
CA LYS A 197 33.52 31.93 61.05
C LYS A 197 33.67 31.74 62.56
N ALA A 198 34.36 30.68 62.97
CA ALA A 198 34.99 30.62 64.29
C ALA A 198 36.19 31.60 64.30
N ILE A 199 36.03 32.71 65.02
CA ILE A 199 37.07 33.71 65.30
C ILE A 199 37.96 33.20 66.44
N PRO A 200 39.30 33.34 66.39
CA PRO A 200 40.17 32.97 67.49
C PRO A 200 40.33 34.11 68.51
N MET A 201 40.26 33.80 69.81
CA MET A 201 41.17 34.26 70.88
C MET A 201 40.82 33.58 72.21
#